data_AF-A0A2T0JXA6-F1
#
_entry.id   AF-A0A2T0JXA6-F1
#
_cell.length_a   1.000
_cell.length_b   1.000
_cell.length_c   1.000
_cell.angle_alpha   90.00
_cell.angle_beta   90.00
_cell.angle_gamma   90.00
#
_symmetry.space_group_name_H-M   'P 1'
#
loop_
_entity.id
_entity.type
_entity.pdbx_description
1 polymer ?
#
loop_
_entity_poly.entity_id
_entity_poly.type
_entity_poly.pdbx_seq_one_letter_code
_entity_poly.pdbx_strand_id
1 'polypeptide(L)'
;MRNVVIVIAIVLAVMCGGLGWAVYQLFDTGLELSKASITREQFDAQREGTPQATVLAALPAPLTGIEDKDLYGNDPGRKGAPAGASCVYYGISPITGEGPELWRLCFVDGKLAEKSALTIPDEK
;
A
#
# COMPACT_ATOMS: atom_id res chain seq x y z
N MET A 1 -0.38 16.46 47.37
CA MET A 1 -0.46 15.01 47.09
C MET A 1 -1.57 14.63 46.11
N ARG A 2 -2.80 15.17 46.21
CA ARG A 2 -3.92 14.83 45.30
C ARG A 2 -3.67 15.12 43.80
N ASN A 3 -2.94 16.19 43.50
CA ASN A 3 -2.65 16.58 42.11
C ASN A 3 -1.61 15.66 41.43
N VAL A 4 -0.70 15.06 42.20
CA VAL A 4 0.35 14.16 41.67
C VAL A 4 -0.26 12.83 41.23
N VAL A 5 -1.26 12.32 41.96
CA VAL A 5 -1.96 11.07 41.63
C VAL A 5 -2.78 11.19 40.34
N ILE A 6 -3.40 12.36 40.11
CA ILE A 6 -4.18 12.63 38.90
C ILE A 6 -3.27 12.71 37.68
N VAL A 7 -2.11 13.37 37.79
CA VAL A 7 -1.13 13.45 36.68
C VAL A 7 -0.59 12.07 36.33
N ILE A 8 -0.26 11.23 37.31
CA ILE A 8 0.22 9.85 37.06
C ILE A 8 -0.85 9.00 36.38
N ALA A 9 -2.12 9.12 36.80
CA ALA A 9 -3.23 8.39 36.19
C ALA A 9 -3.47 8.79 34.72
N ILE A 10 -3.35 10.09 34.39
CA ILE A 10 -3.49 10.59 33.02
C ILE A 10 -2.32 10.10 32.16
N VAL A 11 -1.09 10.14 32.67
CA VAL A 11 0.10 9.65 31.95
C VAL A 11 0.01 8.15 31.66
N LEU A 12 -0.45 7.34 32.63
CA LEU A 12 -0.68 5.90 32.42
C LEU A 12 -1.79 5.62 31.41
N ALA A 13 -2.89 6.38 31.43
CA ALA A 13 -3.97 6.24 30.46
C ALA A 13 -3.51 6.61 29.04
N VAL A 14 -2.68 7.65 28.89
CA VAL A 14 -2.12 8.08 27.59
C VAL A 14 -1.05 7.11 27.09
N MET A 15 -0.19 6.56 27.97
CA MET A 15 0.78 5.54 27.57
C MET A 15 0.11 4.23 27.14
N CYS A 16 -0.92 3.77 27.88
CA CYS A 16 -1.64 2.54 27.50
C CYS A 16 -2.56 2.74 26.30
N GLY A 17 -3.17 3.93 26.13
CA GLY A 17 -4.06 4.23 25.01
C GLY A 17 -3.33 4.58 23.71
N GLY A 18 -2.23 5.35 23.80
CA GLY A 18 -1.47 5.81 22.64
C GLY A 18 -0.59 4.72 22.03
N LEU A 19 0.05 3.88 22.85
CA LEU A 19 0.87 2.76 22.35
C LEU A 19 -0.01 1.68 21.72
N GLY A 20 -1.20 1.41 22.26
CA GLY A 20 -2.14 0.45 21.67
C GLY A 20 -2.60 0.85 20.28
N TRP A 21 -2.87 2.15 20.06
CA TRP A 21 -3.29 2.66 18.75
C TRP A 21 -2.16 2.66 17.72
N ALA A 22 -0.96 3.09 18.11
CA ALA A 22 0.21 3.07 17.21
C ALA A 22 0.65 1.64 16.85
N VAL A 23 0.61 0.71 17.80
CA VAL A 23 0.91 -0.71 17.55
C VAL A 23 -0.18 -1.34 16.68
N TYR A 24 -1.46 -1.02 16.91
CA TYR A 24 -2.55 -1.47 16.05
C TYR A 24 -2.38 -0.96 14.62
N GLN A 25 -2.05 0.32 14.40
CA GLN A 25 -1.75 0.84 13.07
C GLN A 25 -0.54 0.14 12.43
N LEU A 26 0.54 -0.11 13.18
CA LEU A 26 1.71 -0.82 12.65
C LEU A 26 1.40 -2.27 12.28
N PHE A 27 0.59 -2.97 13.09
CA PHE A 27 0.17 -4.34 12.78
C PHE A 27 -0.82 -4.37 11.62
N ASP A 28 -1.79 -3.47 11.55
CA ASP A 28 -2.76 -3.43 10.45
C ASP A 28 -2.05 -3.11 9.13
N THR A 29 -1.22 -2.07 9.09
CA THR A 29 -0.43 -1.70 7.91
C THR A 29 0.57 -2.80 7.53
N GLY A 30 1.30 -3.40 8.49
CA GLY A 30 2.25 -4.48 8.20
C GLY A 30 1.57 -5.76 7.70
N LEU A 31 0.36 -6.04 8.19
CA LEU A 31 -0.42 -7.22 7.82
C LEU A 31 -1.15 -7.02 6.48
N GLU A 32 -1.60 -5.80 6.17
CA GLU A 32 -2.08 -5.41 4.83
C GLU A 32 -0.95 -5.48 3.79
N LEU A 33 0.23 -4.96 4.11
CA LEU A 33 1.41 -5.07 3.22
C LEU A 33 1.76 -6.53 2.93
N SER A 34 1.71 -7.40 3.93
CA SER A 34 1.96 -8.84 3.75
C SER A 34 0.88 -9.56 2.94
N LYS A 35 -0.40 -9.15 3.06
CA LYS A 35 -1.54 -9.76 2.36
C LYS A 35 -1.65 -9.31 0.92
N ALA A 36 -1.35 -8.05 0.63
CA ALA A 36 -1.34 -7.48 -0.70
C ALA A 36 0.00 -7.68 -1.41
N SER A 37 0.85 -8.57 -0.89
CA SER A 37 2.13 -8.91 -1.50
C SER A 37 1.95 -9.86 -2.68
N ILE A 38 2.55 -9.54 -3.83
CA ILE A 38 2.63 -10.45 -4.98
C ILE A 38 4.08 -10.77 -5.35
N THR A 39 4.29 -11.95 -5.90
CA THR A 39 5.57 -12.35 -6.48
C THR A 39 5.78 -11.71 -7.85
N ARG A 40 7.03 -11.59 -8.29
CA ARG A 40 7.37 -11.14 -9.66
C ARG A 40 6.71 -12.03 -10.71
N GLU A 41 6.67 -13.35 -10.50
CA GLU A 41 6.04 -14.30 -11.41
C GLU A 41 4.53 -14.04 -11.55
N GLN A 42 3.83 -13.76 -10.45
CA GLN A 42 2.40 -13.40 -10.47
C GLN A 42 2.13 -12.09 -11.20
N PHE A 43 3.02 -11.09 -11.02
CA PHE A 43 2.97 -9.82 -11.74
C PHE A 43 3.23 -10.00 -13.25
N ASP A 44 4.27 -10.78 -13.58
CA ASP A 44 4.68 -11.03 -14.97
C ASP A 44 3.65 -11.85 -15.74
N ALA A 45 2.92 -12.74 -15.05
CA ALA A 45 1.82 -13.51 -15.61
C ALA A 45 0.65 -12.64 -16.12
N GLN A 46 0.48 -11.42 -15.59
CA GLN A 46 -0.58 -10.51 -16.04
C GLN A 46 -0.22 -9.88 -17.38
N ARG A 47 -1.15 -9.89 -18.34
CA ARG A 47 -0.96 -9.39 -19.71
C ARG A 47 -1.86 -8.20 -19.99
N GLU A 48 -1.34 -7.21 -20.71
CA GLU A 48 -2.14 -6.11 -21.22
C GLU A 48 -3.33 -6.64 -22.05
N GLY A 49 -4.46 -5.95 -21.97
CA GLY A 49 -5.74 -6.37 -22.53
C GLY A 49 -6.55 -7.35 -21.67
N THR A 50 -5.96 -7.93 -20.61
CA THR A 50 -6.69 -8.85 -19.71
C THR A 50 -7.80 -8.11 -18.97
N PRO A 51 -9.03 -8.66 -18.88
CA PRO A 51 -10.11 -8.05 -18.12
C PRO A 51 -9.72 -7.85 -16.65
N GLN A 52 -10.08 -6.70 -16.08
CA GLN A 52 -9.78 -6.34 -14.70
C GLN A 52 -10.25 -7.41 -13.71
N ALA A 53 -11.48 -7.92 -13.89
CA ALA A 53 -12.02 -8.98 -13.04
C ALA A 53 -11.17 -10.25 -13.06
N THR A 54 -10.59 -10.60 -14.21
CA THR A 54 -9.69 -11.76 -14.34
C THR A 54 -8.36 -11.52 -13.64
N VAL A 55 -7.79 -10.32 -13.79
CA VAL A 55 -6.54 -9.95 -13.10
C VAL A 55 -6.74 -9.97 -11.58
N LEU A 56 -7.81 -9.35 -11.08
CA LEU A 56 -8.10 -9.28 -9.64
C LEU A 56 -8.50 -10.63 -9.03
N ALA A 57 -9.05 -11.56 -9.83
CA ALA A 57 -9.31 -12.92 -9.35
C ALA A 57 -8.05 -13.80 -9.29
N ALA A 58 -7.02 -13.47 -10.07
CA ALA A 58 -5.75 -14.21 -10.12
C ALA A 58 -4.73 -13.75 -9.06
N LEU A 59 -4.94 -12.56 -8.48
CA LEU A 59 -4.06 -11.95 -7.50
C LEU A 59 -4.74 -11.88 -6.12
N PRO A 60 -3.97 -11.74 -5.03
CA PRO A 60 -4.54 -11.39 -3.73
C PRO A 60 -5.26 -10.04 -3.77
N ALA A 61 -5.86 -9.63 -2.65
CA ALA A 61 -6.45 -8.30 -2.57
C ALA A 61 -5.37 -7.21 -2.74
N PRO A 62 -5.60 -6.18 -3.56
CA PRO A 62 -4.68 -5.05 -3.66
C PRO A 62 -4.65 -4.23 -2.38
N LEU A 63 -3.62 -3.39 -2.24
CA LEU A 63 -3.55 -2.39 -1.19
C LEU A 63 -4.71 -1.39 -1.33
N THR A 64 -5.33 -1.08 -0.20
CA THR A 64 -6.42 -0.10 -0.11
C THR A 64 -5.99 1.09 0.75
N GLY A 65 -6.65 2.24 0.57
CA GLY A 65 -6.43 3.41 1.43
C GLY A 65 -5.17 4.24 1.11
N ILE A 66 -4.43 3.91 0.04
CA ILE A 66 -3.32 4.73 -0.44
C ILE A 66 -3.86 5.83 -1.37
N GLU A 67 -3.57 7.08 -1.05
CA GLU A 67 -3.97 8.20 -1.90
C GLU A 67 -2.92 8.44 -3.01
N ASP A 68 -3.36 8.90 -4.18
CA ASP A 68 -2.45 9.22 -5.30
C ASP A 68 -1.35 10.21 -4.89
N LYS A 69 -1.63 11.13 -3.95
CA LYS A 69 -0.62 12.06 -3.40
C LYS A 69 0.51 11.37 -2.64
N ASP A 70 0.23 10.23 -2.01
CA ASP A 70 1.22 9.48 -1.23
C ASP A 70 2.16 8.67 -2.15
N LEU A 71 1.69 8.34 -3.36
CA LEU A 71 2.46 7.57 -4.36
C LEU A 71 3.21 8.44 -5.36
N TYR A 72 2.62 9.58 -5.71
CA TYR A 72 3.09 10.43 -6.79
C TYR A 72 3.53 11.81 -6.32
N GLY A 73 3.28 12.19 -5.08
CA GLY A 73 3.61 13.52 -4.56
C GLY A 73 2.99 14.60 -5.43
N ASN A 74 3.83 15.46 -5.99
CA ASN A 74 3.43 16.54 -6.90
C ASN A 74 3.52 16.18 -8.39
N ASP A 75 3.67 14.89 -8.74
CA ASP A 75 3.72 14.46 -10.15
C ASP A 75 2.31 14.32 -10.75
N PRO A 76 1.85 15.28 -11.59
CA PRO A 76 0.54 15.20 -12.23
C PRO A 76 0.48 14.06 -13.28
N GLY A 77 1.63 13.59 -13.75
CA GLY A 77 1.73 12.47 -14.68
C GLY A 77 1.54 11.12 -14.02
N ARG A 78 1.40 11.05 -12.69
CA ARG A 78 1.25 9.82 -11.90
C ARG A 78 2.25 8.74 -12.35
N LYS A 79 3.52 9.10 -12.50
CA LYS A 79 4.59 8.25 -13.06
C LYS A 79 4.19 7.53 -14.37
N GLY A 80 3.55 8.25 -15.29
CA GLY A 80 3.19 7.75 -16.61
C GLY A 80 1.87 6.98 -16.70
N ALA A 81 1.05 6.95 -15.64
CA ALA A 81 -0.22 6.22 -15.69
C ALA A 81 -1.16 6.77 -16.79
N PRO A 82 -1.86 5.91 -17.57
CA PRO A 82 -2.70 6.37 -18.66
C PRO A 82 -3.85 7.28 -18.18
N ALA A 83 -4.27 8.21 -19.03
CA ALA A 83 -5.40 9.09 -18.73
C ALA A 83 -6.69 8.28 -18.54
N GLY A 84 -7.44 8.60 -17.48
CA GLY A 84 -8.67 7.87 -17.13
C GLY A 84 -8.43 6.47 -16.56
N ALA A 85 -7.19 6.05 -16.34
CA ALA A 85 -6.91 4.74 -15.76
C ALA A 85 -7.20 4.69 -14.26
N SER A 86 -7.86 3.61 -13.85
CA SER A 86 -7.95 3.19 -12.45
C SER A 86 -6.80 2.24 -12.15
N CYS A 87 -5.91 2.60 -11.22
CA CYS A 87 -4.74 1.78 -10.90
C CYS A 87 -4.91 1.11 -9.54
N VAL A 88 -4.48 -0.15 -9.44
CA VAL A 88 -4.38 -0.91 -8.19
C VAL A 88 -2.91 -1.17 -7.88
N TYR A 89 -2.62 -1.35 -6.59
CA TYR A 89 -1.26 -1.44 -6.09
C TYR A 89 -1.07 -2.69 -5.24
N TYR A 90 0.11 -3.30 -5.35
CA TYR A 90 0.51 -4.46 -4.55
C TYR A 90 1.90 -4.21 -3.97
N GLY A 91 2.14 -4.65 -2.74
CA GLY A 91 3.45 -4.53 -2.07
C GLY A 91 4.39 -5.70 -2.42
N ILE A 92 5.64 -5.62 -1.96
CA ILE A 92 6.55 -6.78 -1.95
C ILE A 92 6.33 -7.58 -0.66
N SER A 93 6.29 -8.91 -0.80
CA SER A 93 6.52 -9.79 0.36
C SER A 93 7.96 -9.61 0.84
N PRO A 94 8.21 -9.36 2.14
CA PRO A 94 9.56 -9.10 2.68
C PRO A 94 10.51 -10.30 2.62
N ILE A 95 10.21 -11.35 1.84
CA ILE A 95 10.96 -12.61 1.79
C ILE A 95 12.33 -12.45 1.12
N THR A 96 12.53 -11.48 0.22
CA THR A 96 13.80 -11.33 -0.50
C THR A 96 14.47 -9.96 -0.37
N GLY A 97 13.75 -8.90 0.02
CA GLY A 97 14.31 -7.54 0.15
C GLY A 97 14.87 -6.94 -1.16
N GLU A 98 14.71 -7.62 -2.29
CA GLU A 98 15.20 -7.23 -3.60
C GLU A 98 14.01 -7.01 -4.55
N GLY A 99 13.78 -5.77 -4.98
CA GLY A 99 12.73 -5.45 -5.95
C GLY A 99 12.10 -4.06 -5.79
N PRO A 100 11.18 -3.69 -6.71
CA PRO A 100 10.41 -2.45 -6.62
C PRO A 100 9.42 -2.52 -5.46
N GLU A 101 9.36 -1.49 -4.62
CA GLU A 101 8.54 -1.45 -3.41
C GLU A 101 7.05 -1.65 -3.67
N LEU A 102 6.58 -1.25 -4.86
CA LEU A 102 5.20 -1.35 -5.28
C LEU A 102 5.09 -1.86 -6.72
N TRP A 103 4.12 -2.73 -6.94
CA TRP A 103 3.65 -3.12 -8.26
C TRP A 103 2.35 -2.38 -8.57
N ARG A 104 2.33 -1.67 -9.68
CA ARG A 104 1.16 -0.94 -10.18
C ARG A 104 0.56 -1.68 -11.37
N LEU A 105 -0.75 -1.86 -11.35
CA LEU A 105 -1.53 -2.34 -12.50
C LEU A 105 -2.63 -1.32 -12.80
N CYS A 106 -2.61 -0.73 -13.99
CA CYS A 106 -3.55 0.31 -14.40
C CYS A 106 -4.55 -0.23 -15.42
N PHE A 107 -5.83 0.03 -15.19
CA PHE A 107 -6.92 -0.43 -16.02
C PHE A 107 -7.60 0.74 -16.73
N VAL A 108 -7.82 0.58 -18.03
CA VAL A 108 -8.62 1.49 -18.87
C VAL A 108 -9.74 0.67 -19.48
N ASP A 109 -10.97 1.18 -19.44
CA ASP A 109 -12.17 0.48 -19.95
C ASP A 109 -12.32 -0.96 -19.41
N GLY A 110 -11.94 -1.17 -18.14
CA GLY A 110 -12.03 -2.47 -17.47
C GLY A 110 -11.02 -3.52 -17.94
N LYS A 111 -9.94 -3.12 -18.62
CA LYS A 111 -8.85 -4.00 -19.08
C LYS A 111 -7.49 -3.47 -18.64
N LEU A 112 -6.55 -4.38 -18.39
CA LEU A 112 -5.19 -4.03 -18.02
C LEU A 112 -4.54 -3.27 -19.17
N ALA A 113 -4.22 -2.00 -18.97
CA ALA A 113 -3.62 -1.13 -19.98
C ALA A 113 -2.11 -0.98 -19.77
N GLU A 114 -1.67 -0.97 -18.52
CA GLU A 114 -0.25 -0.85 -18.17
C GLU A 114 0.04 -1.61 -16.88
N LYS A 115 1.25 -2.15 -16.77
CA LYS A 115 1.81 -2.64 -15.51
C LYS A 115 3.20 -2.05 -15.30
N SER A 116 3.49 -1.61 -14.09
CA SER A 116 4.72 -0.88 -13.77
C SER A 116 5.24 -1.24 -12.38
N ALA A 117 6.56 -1.35 -12.28
CA ALA A 117 7.30 -1.47 -11.04
C ALA A 117 7.63 -0.06 -10.53
N LEU A 118 7.14 0.31 -9.35
CA LEU A 118 7.39 1.61 -8.73
C LEU A 118 8.36 1.45 -7.56
N THR A 119 9.41 2.25 -7.58
CA THR A 119 10.22 2.56 -6.40
C THR A 119 9.72 3.89 -5.82
N ILE A 120 9.38 3.91 -4.53
CA ILE A 120 9.09 5.15 -3.82
C ILE A 120 10.45 5.81 -3.56
N PRO A 121 10.67 7.06 -4.01
CA PRO A 121 11.91 7.75 -3.70
C PRO A 121 11.98 7.96 -2.18
N ASP A 122 13.10 7.56 -1.56
CA ASP A 122 13.44 7.97 -0.19
C ASP A 122 13.48 9.50 -0.13
N GLU A 123 12.45 10.12 0.44
CA GLU A 123 12.52 11.54 0.79
C GLU A 123 13.58 11.71 1.88
N LYS A 124 14.76 12.21 1.50
CA LYS A 124 15.78 12.71 2.42
C LYS A 124 15.50 14.16 2.82
#